data_AF-A0A542ZEG4-F1
#
_entry.id   AF-A0A542ZEG4-F1
#
_cell.length_a   1.000
_cell.length_b   1.000
_cell.length_c   1.000
_cell.angle_alpha   90.00
_cell.angle_beta   90.00
_cell.angle_gamma   90.00
#
_symmetry.space_group_name_H-M   'P 1'
#
loop_
_entity.id
_entity.type
_entity.pdbx_description
1 polymer ?
#
loop_
_entity_poly.entity_id
_entity_poly.type
_entity_poly.pdbx_seq_one_letter_code
_entity_poly.pdbx_strand_id
1 'polypeptide(L)'
;MSVVELVCPECGNVATTEAGRRSSTDFCPNCDYPLFWARGKVTTSAAVSDDDTGRRSPGIAGAREAARLACPTCRELNDPAAAVCLRCGGPMTVPLPAPLPPAPAPEPVVVRTEVKCNHWPVWTIILVTAAVSIVLTAAAMVFI
;
A
#
# COMPACT_ATOMS: atom_id res chain seq x y z
N MET A 1 58.16 -7.13 15.54
CA MET A 1 57.16 -6.12 15.93
C MET A 1 57.31 -4.97 14.95
N SER A 2 56.36 -4.80 14.04
CA SER A 2 56.35 -3.69 13.09
C SER A 2 55.79 -2.46 13.80
N VAL A 3 56.48 -1.33 13.72
CA VAL A 3 56.05 -0.04 14.31
C VAL A 3 55.53 0.84 13.17
N VAL A 4 54.42 1.55 13.40
CA VAL A 4 53.84 2.50 12.44
C VAL A 4 53.82 3.89 13.07
N GLU A 5 54.20 4.88 12.28
CA GLU A 5 54.15 6.29 12.64
C GLU A 5 52.81 6.90 12.23
N LEU A 6 52.18 7.63 13.13
CA LEU A 6 50.90 8.29 12.89
C LEU A 6 50.83 9.66 13.56
N VAL A 7 50.12 10.57 12.91
CA VAL A 7 49.91 11.93 13.40
C VAL A 7 48.68 11.94 14.30
N CYS A 8 48.84 12.43 15.53
CA CYS A 8 47.73 12.56 16.48
C CYS A 8 46.67 13.52 15.93
N PRO A 9 45.38 13.12 15.87
CA PRO A 9 44.33 13.96 15.30
C PRO A 9 43.97 15.16 16.19
N GLU A 10 44.23 15.09 17.50
CA GLU A 10 43.92 16.17 18.43
C GLU A 10 45.01 17.25 18.48
N CYS A 11 46.28 16.86 18.64
CA CYS A 11 47.37 17.83 18.85
C CYS A 11 48.40 17.89 17.71
N GLY A 12 48.25 17.07 16.67
CA GLY A 12 49.18 17.02 15.54
C GLY A 12 50.55 16.41 15.86
N ASN A 13 50.79 15.97 17.10
CA ASN A 13 52.05 15.34 17.48
C ASN A 13 52.23 14.00 16.76
N VAL A 14 53.44 13.72 16.31
CA VAL A 14 53.76 12.45 15.65
C VAL A 14 54.09 11.40 16.72
N ALA A 15 53.41 10.26 16.66
CA ALA A 15 53.55 9.18 17.63
C ALA A 15 53.67 7.83 16.92
N THR A 16 54.29 6.87 17.59
CA THR A 16 54.53 5.52 17.07
C THR A 16 53.68 4.49 17.80
N THR A 17 53.00 3.60 17.07
CA THR A 17 52.22 2.49 17.65
C THR A 17 52.60 1.15 17.02
N GLU A 18 52.16 0.04 17.63
CA GLU A 18 52.36 -1.29 17.06
C GLU A 18 51.47 -1.51 15.83
N ALA A 19 52.06 -1.97 14.73
CA ALA A 19 51.33 -2.27 13.50
C ALA A 19 50.52 -3.55 13.64
N GLY A 20 49.24 -3.50 13.25
CA GLY A 20 48.39 -4.69 13.16
C GLY A 20 47.72 -5.12 14.46
N ARG A 21 47.94 -4.40 15.57
CA ARG A 21 47.23 -4.64 16.84
C ARG A 21 46.74 -3.31 17.42
N ARG A 22 45.51 -3.29 17.93
CA ARG A 22 45.01 -2.19 18.75
C ARG A 22 45.39 -2.49 20.19
N SER A 23 46.36 -1.76 20.75
CA SER A 23 46.68 -1.84 22.17
C SER A 23 45.94 -0.77 22.96
N SER A 24 45.43 -1.12 24.13
CA SER A 24 44.84 -0.16 25.07
C SER A 24 45.89 0.73 25.74
N THR A 25 47.18 0.55 25.43
CA THR A 25 48.31 1.33 25.94
C THR A 25 48.79 2.40 24.95
N ASP A 26 48.23 2.43 23.74
CA ASP A 26 48.68 3.34 22.68
C ASP A 26 48.00 4.71 22.85
N PHE A 27 48.65 5.60 23.60
CA PHE A 27 48.21 6.97 23.84
C PHE A 27 49.21 7.99 23.30
N CYS A 28 48.70 9.17 22.92
CA CYS A 28 49.55 10.28 22.52
C CYS A 28 50.32 10.81 23.74
N PRO A 29 51.65 10.88 23.71
CA PRO A 29 52.43 11.36 24.86
C PRO A 29 52.23 12.85 25.18
N ASN A 30 51.61 13.60 24.27
CA ASN A 30 51.42 15.05 24.42
C ASN A 30 50.03 15.44 24.95
N CYS A 31 48.98 14.73 24.56
CA CYS A 31 47.59 15.09 24.89
C CYS A 31 46.73 13.92 25.38
N ASP A 32 47.36 12.76 25.62
CA ASP A 32 46.73 11.53 26.12
C ASP A 32 45.58 11.01 25.25
N TYR A 33 45.58 11.39 23.96
CA TYR A 33 44.58 10.91 23.02
C TYR A 33 44.81 9.43 22.71
N PRO A 34 43.78 8.57 22.80
CA PRO A 34 43.88 7.15 22.48
C PRO A 34 44.15 6.92 20.98
N LEU A 35 45.39 6.64 20.63
CA LEU A 35 45.87 6.48 19.26
C LEU A 35 45.32 5.21 18.58
N PHE A 36 44.89 4.22 19.34
CA PHE A 36 44.25 3.01 18.80
C PHE A 36 42.87 3.26 18.15
N TRP A 37 42.28 4.45 18.32
CA TRP A 37 41.12 4.92 17.54
C TRP A 37 41.49 5.82 16.35
N ALA A 38 42.72 6.31 16.29
CA ALA A 38 43.17 7.14 15.18
C ALA A 38 43.17 6.32 13.88
N ARG A 39 42.43 6.80 12.87
CA ARG A 39 42.47 6.21 11.54
C ARG A 39 43.74 6.67 10.84
N GLY A 40 44.85 5.97 11.08
CA GLY A 40 46.08 6.19 10.33
C GLY A 40 45.83 5.98 8.84
N LYS A 41 46.33 6.88 7.99
CA LYS A 41 46.48 6.60 6.57
C LYS A 41 47.62 5.59 6.44
N VAL A 42 47.29 4.30 6.36
CA VAL A 42 48.28 3.27 6.07
C VAL A 42 48.79 3.50 4.65
N THR A 43 49.94 4.15 4.51
CA THR A 43 50.69 4.21 3.25
C THR A 43 51.41 2.89 3.09
N THR A 44 50.68 1.81 2.80
CA THR A 44 51.29 0.57 2.34
C THR A 44 50.37 -0.10 1.34
N SER A 45 50.78 0.04 0.09
CA SER A 45 50.21 -0.54 -1.12
C SER A 45 50.36 -2.06 -1.14
N ALA A 46 49.23 -2.77 -1.08
CA ALA A 46 49.01 -4.05 -1.75
C ALA A 46 47.50 -4.32 -1.73
N ALA A 47 46.80 -3.88 -2.78
CA ALA A 47 45.41 -4.22 -3.00
C ALA A 47 45.32 -5.70 -3.39
N VAL A 48 45.13 -6.57 -2.39
CA VAL A 48 44.55 -7.89 -2.63
C VAL A 48 43.03 -7.68 -2.53
N SER A 49 42.36 -7.70 -3.68
CA SER A 49 40.90 -7.67 -3.75
C SER A 49 40.39 -9.00 -3.19
N ASP A 50 40.11 -9.01 -1.89
CA ASP A 50 39.46 -10.12 -1.21
C ASP A 50 37.97 -9.77 -1.12
N ASP A 51 37.19 -10.32 -2.05
CA ASP A 51 35.74 -10.13 -2.19
C ASP A 51 34.95 -10.56 -0.92
N ASP A 52 35.59 -11.27 0.01
CA ASP A 52 35.00 -11.67 1.29
C ASP A 52 34.97 -10.53 2.33
N THR A 53 35.71 -9.44 2.12
CA THR A 53 35.70 -8.28 3.02
C THR A 53 34.40 -7.46 2.90
N GLY A 54 33.69 -7.55 1.78
CA GLY A 54 32.38 -6.91 1.59
C GLY A 54 31.27 -7.52 2.46
N ARG A 55 31.31 -8.84 2.69
CA ARG A 55 30.30 -9.57 3.49
C ARG A 55 30.39 -9.33 5.00
N ARG A 56 31.54 -8.84 5.49
CA ARG A 56 31.78 -8.57 6.92
C ARG A 56 31.89 -7.09 7.24
N SER A 57 31.57 -6.21 6.29
CA SER A 57 31.32 -4.81 6.62
C SER A 57 29.98 -4.72 7.38
N PRO A 58 29.95 -4.22 8.63
CA PRO A 58 28.68 -3.94 9.29
C PRO A 58 27.98 -2.86 8.46
N GLY A 59 26.88 -3.24 7.78
CA GLY A 59 25.96 -2.28 7.16
C GLY A 59 25.80 -2.29 5.63
N ILE A 60 26.37 -3.21 4.84
CA ILE A 60 26.24 -3.12 3.36
C ILE A 60 25.60 -4.33 2.64
N ALA A 61 25.38 -5.48 3.30
CA ALA A 61 24.67 -6.60 2.67
C ALA A 61 23.50 -7.09 3.55
N GLY A 62 22.32 -6.50 3.37
CA GLY A 62 21.06 -7.03 3.92
C GLY A 62 20.05 -6.01 4.45
N ALA A 63 20.44 -4.74 4.62
CA ALA A 63 19.51 -3.70 5.07
C ALA A 63 18.61 -3.22 3.92
N ARG A 64 17.75 -4.09 3.40
CA ARG A 64 16.39 -3.60 3.16
C ARG A 64 15.86 -3.36 4.56
N GLU A 65 15.86 -2.11 4.98
CA GLU A 65 15.12 -1.69 6.15
C GLU A 65 13.68 -2.15 5.91
N ALA A 66 13.34 -3.32 6.44
CA ALA A 66 12.00 -3.87 6.32
C ALA A 66 11.10 -2.79 6.90
N ALA A 67 10.27 -2.20 6.04
CA ALA A 67 9.49 -1.02 6.39
C ALA A 67 8.76 -1.32 7.70
N ARG A 68 9.16 -0.63 8.77
CA ARG A 68 8.64 -0.93 10.10
C ARG A 68 7.18 -0.50 10.15
N LEU A 69 6.30 -1.42 10.53
CA LEU A 69 4.87 -1.14 10.65
C LEU A 69 4.57 -0.67 12.08
N ALA A 70 3.89 0.46 12.22
CA ALA A 70 3.46 0.96 13.52
C ALA A 70 2.26 0.14 14.03
N CYS A 71 2.33 -0.31 15.28
CA CYS A 71 1.23 -1.02 15.93
C CYS A 71 -0.04 -0.13 15.97
N PRO A 72 -1.21 -0.64 15.55
CA PRO A 72 -2.44 0.16 15.53
C PRO A 72 -2.92 0.58 16.93
N THR A 73 -2.49 -0.14 17.98
CA THR A 73 -2.88 0.13 19.37
C THR A 73 -1.93 1.07 20.10
N CYS A 74 -0.62 0.80 20.08
CA CYS A 74 0.37 1.54 20.87
C CYS A 74 1.44 2.29 20.05
N ARG A 75 1.37 2.21 18.71
CA ARG A 75 2.31 2.82 17.75
C ARG A 75 3.77 2.36 17.83
N GLU A 76 4.06 1.28 18.55
CA GLU A 76 5.39 0.66 18.53
C GLU A 76 5.75 0.17 17.12
N LEU A 77 7.00 0.36 16.69
CA LEU A 77 7.48 -0.07 15.38
C LEU A 77 7.84 -1.56 15.42
N ASN A 78 7.13 -2.37 14.64
CA ASN A 78 7.30 -3.82 14.58
C ASN A 78 7.81 -4.26 13.20
N ASP A 79 8.31 -5.49 13.14
CA ASP A 79 8.61 -6.17 11.86
C ASP A 79 7.32 -6.26 11.03
N PRO A 80 7.34 -5.96 9.72
CA PRO A 80 6.15 -6.06 8.87
C PRO A 80 5.55 -7.49 8.80
N ALA A 81 6.32 -8.52 9.13
CA ALA A 81 5.85 -9.91 9.24
C ALA A 81 5.35 -10.29 10.65
N ALA A 82 5.39 -9.39 11.64
CA ALA A 82 4.92 -9.67 13.00
C ALA A 82 3.39 -9.81 13.05
N ALA A 83 2.88 -10.90 13.62
CA ALA A 83 1.44 -11.09 13.84
C ALA A 83 0.92 -10.34 15.07
N VAL A 84 1.78 -10.14 16.08
CA VAL A 84 1.46 -9.48 17.36
C VAL A 84 2.51 -8.41 17.68
N CYS A 85 2.08 -7.37 18.40
CA CYS A 85 2.96 -6.29 18.83
C CYS A 85 3.90 -6.76 19.95
N LEU A 86 5.20 -6.49 19.80
CA LEU A 86 6.23 -6.82 20.79
C LEU A 86 6.05 -6.14 22.15
N ARG A 87 5.34 -4.99 22.19
CA ARG A 87 5.17 -4.19 23.41
C ARG A 87 3.84 -4.43 24.11
N CYS A 88 2.72 -4.42 23.39
CA CYS A 88 1.38 -4.55 23.98
C CYS A 88 0.70 -5.89 23.73
N GLY A 89 1.27 -6.77 22.89
CA GLY A 89 0.65 -8.04 22.51
C GLY A 89 -0.57 -7.93 21.58
N GLY A 90 -0.98 -6.73 21.19
CA GLY A 90 -2.12 -6.52 20.28
C GLY A 90 -1.85 -7.02 18.85
N PRO A 91 -2.91 -7.36 18.08
CA PRO A 91 -2.75 -7.85 16.71
C PRO A 91 -2.22 -6.76 15.77
N MET A 92 -1.32 -7.13 14.86
CA MET A 92 -0.78 -6.22 13.84
C MET A 92 -1.67 -6.16 12.58
N THR A 93 -2.58 -7.13 12.40
CA THR A 93 -3.56 -7.14 11.31
C THR A 93 -4.86 -6.48 11.78
N VAL A 94 -5.31 -5.47 11.04
CA VAL A 94 -6.64 -4.89 11.24
C VAL A 94 -7.67 -5.85 10.64
N PRO A 95 -8.75 -6.21 11.37
CA PRO A 95 -9.82 -7.02 10.82
C PRO A 95 -10.35 -6.39 9.52
N LEU A 96 -10.54 -7.19 8.48
CA LEU A 96 -11.21 -6.72 7.29
C LEU A 96 -12.61 -6.22 7.68
N PRO A 97 -13.09 -5.09 7.13
CA PRO A 97 -14.48 -4.69 7.31
C PRO A 97 -15.41 -5.83 6.92
N ALA A 98 -16.51 -6.00 7.66
CA ALA A 98 -17.51 -6.98 7.30
C ALA A 98 -18.00 -6.73 5.86
N PRO A 99 -18.31 -7.79 5.08
CA PRO A 99 -18.91 -7.62 3.76
C PRO A 99 -20.15 -6.74 3.86
N LEU A 100 -20.27 -5.77 2.96
CA LEU A 100 -21.50 -5.00 2.85
C LEU A 100 -22.67 -5.96 2.58
N PRO A 101 -23.86 -5.69 3.15
CA PRO A 101 -25.05 -6.48 2.81
C PRO A 101 -25.27 -6.41 1.28
N PRO A 102 -25.79 -7.48 0.66
CA PRO A 102 -26.13 -7.45 -0.75
C PRO A 102 -27.11 -6.30 -1.00
N ALA A 103 -26.93 -5.60 -2.14
CA ALA A 103 -27.86 -4.58 -2.55
C ALA A 103 -29.28 -5.17 -2.58
N PRO A 104 -30.32 -4.40 -2.15
CA PRO A 104 -31.69 -4.85 -2.27
C PRO A 104 -31.98 -5.21 -3.73
N ALA A 105 -32.75 -6.29 -3.94
CA ALA A 105 -33.17 -6.68 -5.28
C ALA A 105 -33.89 -5.48 -5.94
N PRO A 106 -33.68 -5.24 -7.25
CA PRO A 106 -34.39 -4.18 -7.94
C PRO A 106 -35.89 -4.41 -7.82
N GLU A 107 -36.62 -3.38 -7.40
CA GLU A 107 -38.08 -3.43 -7.38
C GLU A 107 -38.60 -3.71 -8.80
N PRO A 108 -39.64 -4.54 -8.96
CA PRO A 108 -40.21 -4.82 -10.27
C PRO A 108 -40.75 -3.52 -10.86
N VAL A 109 -40.10 -3.04 -11.92
CA VAL A 109 -40.59 -1.91 -12.71
C VAL A 109 -41.85 -2.37 -13.43
N VAL A 110 -43.02 -1.94 -12.96
CA VAL A 110 -44.29 -2.18 -13.64
C VAL A 110 -44.30 -1.32 -14.91
N VAL A 111 -43.87 -1.91 -16.03
CA VAL A 111 -43.99 -1.28 -17.34
C VAL A 111 -45.47 -1.30 -17.73
N ARG A 112 -46.14 -0.14 -17.62
CA ARG A 112 -47.46 0.05 -18.19
C ARG A 112 -47.33 0.15 -19.70
N THR A 113 -47.58 -0.93 -20.42
CA THR A 113 -47.72 -0.88 -21.87
C THR A 113 -49.10 -0.30 -22.21
N GLU A 114 -49.13 0.85 -22.88
CA GLU A 114 -50.35 1.36 -23.49
C GLU A 114 -50.79 0.39 -24.60
N VAL A 115 -51.82 -0.40 -24.33
CA VAL A 115 -52.42 -1.26 -25.35
C VAL A 115 -53.24 -0.36 -26.26
N LYS A 116 -52.76 -0.13 -27.49
CA LYS A 116 -53.54 0.58 -28.50
C LYS A 116 -54.72 -0.31 -28.92
N CYS A 117 -55.89 -0.04 -28.36
CA CYS A 117 -57.11 -0.74 -28.74
C CYS A 117 -57.45 -0.42 -30.21
N ASN A 118 -57.37 -1.42 -31.08
CA ASN A 118 -57.77 -1.31 -32.50
C ASN A 118 -59.29 -1.45 -32.65
N HIS A 119 -60.05 -0.58 -32.01
CA HIS A 119 -61.50 -0.53 -32.18
C HIS A 119 -61.89 0.60 -33.13
N TRP A 120 -62.97 0.39 -33.88
CA TRP A 120 -63.59 1.47 -34.63
C TRP A 120 -64.00 2.61 -33.68
N PRO A 121 -63.92 3.88 -34.11
CA PRO A 121 -64.36 5.00 -33.30
C PRO A 121 -65.84 4.82 -32.93
N VAL A 122 -66.21 5.03 -31.67
CA VAL A 122 -67.59 4.81 -31.18
C VAL A 122 -68.63 5.54 -32.03
N TRP A 123 -68.31 6.73 -32.54
CA TRP A 123 -69.20 7.50 -33.42
C TRP A 123 -69.54 6.77 -34.74
N THR A 124 -68.63 5.96 -35.29
CA THR A 124 -68.90 5.17 -36.51
C THR A 124 -69.97 4.11 -36.24
N ILE A 125 -69.90 3.43 -35.10
CA ILE A 125 -70.91 2.46 -34.67
C ILE A 125 -72.26 3.15 -34.49
N ILE A 126 -72.29 4.34 -33.87
CA ILE A 126 -73.52 5.13 -33.70
C ILE A 126 -74.12 5.53 -35.05
N LEU A 127 -73.32 6.01 -36.01
CA LEU A 127 -73.83 6.40 -37.33
C LEU A 127 -74.36 5.21 -38.12
N VAL A 128 -73.66 4.08 -38.13
CA VAL A 128 -74.09 2.88 -38.85
C VAL A 128 -75.40 2.34 -38.26
N THR A 129 -75.49 2.25 -36.93
CA THR A 129 -76.70 1.78 -36.25
C THR A 129 -77.89 2.73 -36.48
N ALA A 130 -77.67 4.05 -36.43
CA ALA A 130 -78.70 5.04 -36.74
C ALA A 130 -79.18 4.93 -38.20
N ALA A 131 -78.27 4.83 -39.16
CA ALA A 131 -78.60 4.70 -40.58
C ALA A 131 -79.40 3.42 -40.85
N VAL A 132 -78.98 2.27 -40.30
CA VAL A 132 -79.72 1.00 -40.41
C VAL A 132 -81.11 1.13 -39.82
N SER A 133 -81.24 1.77 -38.65
CA SER A 133 -82.54 1.99 -38.00
C SER A 133 -83.48 2.84 -38.85
N ILE A 134 -82.98 3.92 -39.46
CA ILE A 134 -83.76 4.79 -40.35
C ILE A 134 -84.22 4.05 -41.61
N VAL A 135 -83.34 3.24 -42.21
CA VAL A 135 -83.69 2.46 -43.41
C VAL A 135 -84.75 1.42 -43.08
N LEU A 136 -84.63 0.72 -41.95
CA LEU A 136 -85.59 -0.29 -41.52
C LEU A 136 -86.96 0.34 -41.18
N THR A 137 -86.99 1.48 -40.50
CA THR A 137 -88.25 2.18 -40.20
C THR A 137 -88.92 2.72 -41.46
N ALA A 138 -88.14 3.33 -42.37
CA ALA A 138 -88.67 3.81 -43.65
C ALA A 138 -89.22 2.66 -44.50
N ALA A 139 -88.50 1.54 -44.60
CA ALA A 139 -88.98 0.34 -45.29
C ALA A 139 -90.29 -0.17 -44.67
N ALA A 140 -90.35 -0.29 -43.33
CA ALA A 140 -91.56 -0.71 -42.65
C ALA A 140 -92.76 0.21 -42.95
N MET A 141 -92.56 1.53 -43.01
CA MET A 141 -93.64 2.48 -43.36
C MET A 141 -94.11 2.37 -44.82
N VAL A 142 -93.26 1.90 -45.75
CA VAL A 142 -93.63 1.73 -47.17
C VAL A 142 -94.44 0.45 -47.41
N PHE A 143 -94.24 -0.58 -46.58
CA PHE A 143 -94.90 -1.88 -46.72
C PHE A 143 -96.16 -2.05 -45.85
N ILE A 144 -96.55 -1.02 -45.08
CA ILE A 144 -97.79 -0.94 -44.29
C ILE A 144 -98.81 -0.09 -45.05
#